data_AF-A0A1H8VJM3-F1
#
_entry.id   AF-A0A1H8VJM3-F1
#
_cell.length_a   1.000
_cell.length_b   1.000
_cell.length_c   1.000
_cell.angle_alpha   90.00
_cell.angle_beta   90.00
_cell.angle_gamma   90.00
#
_symmetry.space_group_name_H-M   'P 1'
#
loop_
_entity.id
_entity.type
_entity.pdbx_description
1 polymer ?
#
loop_
_entity_poly.entity_id
_entity_poly.type
_entity_poly.pdbx_seq_one_letter_code
_entity_poly.pdbx_strand_id
1 'polypeptide(L)'
;MNGSEDTGESDPLDIDLAEFIQDRSALLVVMGVFAAIAVYISDTAPELGTNTDSQLMYATGFVAAFGMAILLLCLVYKELAAEIGSWNRLHHAHYRLNNLPLAFFTLLNTMLILSISYLMARYEAVLFMLLLIAALFAGGGIVLRALYAIGRYLPQTAWARIPAMFFFSVVSGLASHYIITEYLSGVKIVTIQKMSFTDPMPVVTAVAYILVASIRSAAALCVFVAIIGTPIVLIDKIRGKSLYDNPK
;
A
#
# COMPACT_ATOMS: atom_id res chain seq x y z
N MET A 1 2.45 -9.40 60.98
CA MET A 1 2.36 -8.16 60.20
C MET A 1 2.59 -8.54 58.76
N ASN A 2 1.58 -8.32 57.93
CA ASN A 2 1.45 -8.84 56.58
C ASN A 2 2.64 -8.44 55.70
N GLY A 3 3.28 -9.45 55.12
CA GLY A 3 3.94 -9.30 53.84
C GLY A 3 2.86 -9.07 52.79
N SER A 4 2.85 -7.90 52.19
CA SER A 4 2.33 -7.74 50.83
C SER A 4 3.40 -8.31 49.91
N GLU A 5 3.21 -9.55 49.49
CA GLU A 5 3.86 -10.07 48.29
C GLU A 5 3.50 -9.12 47.15
N ASP A 6 4.49 -8.33 46.74
CA ASP A 6 4.46 -7.53 45.53
C ASP A 6 4.49 -8.53 44.37
N THR A 7 3.31 -9.05 44.01
CA THR A 7 3.12 -9.73 42.74
C THR A 7 3.38 -8.68 41.67
N GLY A 8 4.59 -8.68 41.11
CA GLY A 8 5.00 -7.87 39.97
C GLY A 8 4.20 -8.24 38.71
N GLU A 9 2.89 -8.01 38.76
CA GLU A 9 2.10 -7.78 37.56
C GLU A 9 2.61 -6.46 36.98
N SER A 10 3.56 -6.55 36.06
CA SER A 10 3.89 -5.45 35.17
C SER A 10 2.58 -4.91 34.60
N ASP A 11 2.38 -3.60 34.75
CA ASP A 11 1.18 -2.94 34.25
C ASP A 11 1.01 -3.34 32.77
N PRO A 12 -0.16 -3.85 32.33
CA PRO A 12 -0.36 -4.37 30.98
C PRO A 12 -0.18 -3.33 29.85
N LEU A 13 0.20 -2.09 30.21
CA LEU A 13 0.50 -0.97 29.33
C LEU A 13 1.95 -0.48 29.44
N ASP A 14 2.79 -1.15 30.24
CA ASP A 14 4.22 -0.89 30.33
C ASP A 14 4.96 -1.74 29.30
N ILE A 15 5.73 -1.09 28.44
CA ILE A 15 6.44 -1.75 27.35
C ILE A 15 7.92 -1.73 27.67
N ASP A 16 8.53 -2.91 27.74
CA ASP A 16 9.99 -2.99 27.68
C ASP A 16 10.45 -2.77 26.23
N LEU A 17 10.67 -1.49 25.90
CA LEU A 17 11.15 -1.11 24.58
C LEU A 17 12.53 -1.72 24.28
N ALA A 18 13.35 -1.99 25.30
CA ALA A 18 14.67 -2.58 25.09
C ALA A 18 14.55 -4.04 24.65
N GLU A 19 13.68 -4.81 25.31
CA GLU A 19 13.33 -6.18 24.91
C GLU A 19 12.72 -6.20 23.50
N PHE A 20 11.76 -5.32 23.22
CA PHE A 20 11.16 -5.19 21.89
C PHE A 20 12.20 -4.89 20.80
N ILE A 21 13.10 -3.92 21.04
CA ILE A 21 14.16 -3.57 20.09
C ILE A 21 15.12 -4.74 19.91
N GLN A 22 15.45 -5.49 20.95
CA GLN A 22 16.33 -6.66 20.87
C GLN A 22 15.71 -7.74 19.98
N ASP A 23 14.44 -8.07 20.21
CA ASP A 23 13.70 -9.10 19.49
C ASP A 23 13.37 -8.74 18.04
N ARG A 24 13.20 -7.44 17.75
CA ARG A 24 12.86 -6.92 16.43
C ARG A 24 13.99 -6.12 15.77
N SER A 25 15.21 -6.24 16.30
CA SER A 25 16.40 -5.49 15.88
C SER A 25 16.68 -5.58 14.39
N ALA A 26 16.54 -6.77 13.79
CA ALA A 26 16.72 -6.98 12.36
C ALA A 26 15.78 -6.12 11.51
N LEU A 27 14.52 -5.98 11.92
CA LEU A 27 13.52 -5.19 11.19
C LEU A 27 13.87 -3.69 11.25
N LEU A 28 14.29 -3.20 12.41
CA LEU A 28 14.72 -1.82 12.63
C LEU A 28 16.00 -1.49 11.85
N VAL A 29 16.97 -2.40 11.81
CA VAL A 29 18.20 -2.24 11.02
C VAL A 29 17.88 -2.16 9.54
N VAL A 30 17.05 -3.06 9.02
CA VAL A 30 16.67 -3.05 7.59
C VAL A 30 15.92 -1.77 7.23
N MET A 31 15.04 -1.27 8.11
CA MET A 31 14.39 0.02 7.95
C MET A 31 15.41 1.17 7.87
N GLY A 32 16.40 1.19 8.78
CA GLY A 32 17.47 2.17 8.78
C GLY A 32 18.31 2.14 7.50
N VAL A 33 18.61 0.95 6.96
CA VAL A 33 19.32 0.79 5.69
C VAL A 33 18.53 1.38 4.53
N PHE A 34 17.23 1.08 4.42
CA PHE A 34 16.39 1.65 3.36
C PHE A 34 16.22 3.17 3.48
N ALA A 35 16.09 3.69 4.70
CA ALA A 35 16.07 5.12 4.96
C ALA A 35 17.39 5.79 4.53
N ALA A 36 18.54 5.21 4.89
CA ALA A 36 19.85 5.71 4.49
C ALA A 36 20.06 5.65 2.97
N ILE A 37 19.61 4.59 2.30
CA ILE A 37 19.63 4.47 0.83
C ILE A 37 18.79 5.57 0.19
N ALA A 38 17.59 5.86 0.72
CA ALA A 38 16.75 6.94 0.20
C ALA A 38 17.45 8.30 0.32
N VAL A 39 18.08 8.60 1.46
CA VAL A 39 18.88 9.82 1.65
C VAL A 39 20.07 9.86 0.71
N TYR A 40 20.83 8.76 0.59
CA TYR A 40 21.98 8.68 -0.30
C TYR A 40 21.61 8.90 -1.77
N ILE A 41 20.53 8.27 -2.25
CA ILE A 41 20.04 8.47 -3.62
C ILE A 41 19.62 9.92 -3.83
N SER A 42 18.98 10.55 -2.83
CA SER A 42 18.60 11.96 -2.90
C SER A 42 19.80 12.90 -2.99
N ASP A 43 20.89 12.60 -2.29
CA ASP A 43 22.09 13.44 -2.25
C ASP A 43 22.99 13.24 -3.49
N THR A 44 23.07 11.99 -3.97
CA THR A 44 23.87 11.62 -5.14
C THR A 44 23.17 11.82 -6.47
N ALA A 45 21.86 12.12 -6.47
CA ALA A 45 21.11 12.41 -7.68
C ALA A 45 21.77 13.62 -8.39
N PRO A 46 22.34 13.44 -9.60
CA PRO A 46 23.10 14.50 -10.25
C PRO A 46 22.23 15.73 -10.46
N GLU A 47 22.81 16.91 -10.21
CA GLU A 47 22.24 18.18 -10.65
C GLU A 47 22.16 18.19 -12.18
N LEU A 48 21.01 17.78 -12.71
CA LEU A 48 20.48 18.05 -14.05
C LEU A 48 21.50 18.02 -15.20
N GLY A 49 21.97 16.82 -15.54
CA GLY A 49 22.60 16.53 -16.83
C GLY A 49 21.65 15.71 -17.71
N THR A 50 21.10 16.36 -18.75
CA THR A 50 20.35 15.99 -19.97
C THR A 50 19.97 14.53 -20.36
N ASN A 51 20.28 13.49 -19.58
CA ASN A 51 20.01 12.09 -19.92
C ASN A 51 18.79 11.55 -19.18
N THR A 52 17.71 11.36 -19.95
CA THR A 52 16.37 10.91 -19.56
C THR A 52 16.36 9.67 -18.64
N ASP A 53 17.26 8.71 -18.84
CA ASP A 53 17.20 7.42 -18.12
C ASP A 53 17.72 7.50 -16.68
N SER A 54 18.73 8.33 -16.44
CA SER A 54 19.41 8.41 -15.14
C SER A 54 18.48 8.99 -14.05
N GLN A 55 17.77 10.07 -14.35
CA GLN A 55 16.86 10.72 -13.40
C GLN A 55 15.66 9.82 -13.06
N LEU A 56 15.12 9.08 -14.04
CA LEU A 56 14.04 8.13 -13.78
C LEU A 56 14.53 6.98 -12.89
N MET A 57 15.75 6.48 -13.12
CA MET A 57 16.37 5.43 -12.31
C MET A 57 16.54 5.90 -10.85
N TYR A 58 17.09 7.09 -10.62
CA TYR A 58 17.26 7.64 -9.26
C TYR A 58 15.93 7.88 -8.56
N ALA A 59 14.96 8.49 -9.25
CA ALA A 59 13.66 8.76 -8.66
C ALA A 59 12.90 7.44 -8.35
N THR A 60 13.03 6.41 -9.19
CA THR A 60 12.41 5.10 -8.94
C THR A 60 13.07 4.41 -7.74
N GLY A 61 14.41 4.42 -7.68
CA GLY A 61 15.17 3.87 -6.56
C GLY A 61 14.86 4.58 -5.24
N PHE A 62 14.74 5.90 -5.27
CA PHE A 62 14.32 6.70 -4.11
C PHE A 62 12.93 6.29 -3.63
N VAL A 63 11.94 6.27 -4.53
CA VAL A 63 10.54 5.92 -4.19
C VAL A 63 10.45 4.51 -3.63
N ALA A 64 11.19 3.55 -4.20
CA ALA A 64 11.23 2.18 -3.71
C ALA A 64 11.86 2.09 -2.32
N ALA A 65 13.03 2.70 -2.10
CA ALA A 65 13.72 2.69 -0.82
C ALA A 65 12.89 3.38 0.28
N PHE A 66 12.33 4.54 -0.02
CA PHE A 66 11.46 5.27 0.89
C PHE A 66 10.16 4.50 1.20
N GLY A 67 9.52 3.92 0.19
CA GLY A 67 8.33 3.09 0.37
C GLY A 67 8.60 1.88 1.25
N MET A 68 9.75 1.22 1.08
CA MET A 68 10.18 0.12 1.94
C MET A 68 10.43 0.57 3.39
N ALA A 69 11.06 1.74 3.59
CA ALA A 69 11.26 2.29 4.93
C ALA A 69 9.91 2.56 5.63
N ILE A 70 8.93 3.14 4.94
CA ILE A 70 7.57 3.35 5.48
C ILE A 70 6.91 2.02 5.80
N LEU A 71 6.94 1.05 4.88
CA LEU A 71 6.32 -0.26 5.10
C LEU A 71 6.90 -0.97 6.32
N LEU A 72 8.23 -0.93 6.48
CA LEU A 72 8.90 -1.50 7.64
C LEU A 72 8.51 -0.75 8.91
N LEU A 73 8.43 0.59 8.89
CA LEU A 73 7.94 1.31 10.06
C LEU A 73 6.51 0.93 10.42
N CYS A 74 5.60 0.82 9.44
CA CYS A 74 4.24 0.35 9.67
C CYS A 74 4.21 -1.05 10.27
N LEU A 75 5.12 -1.94 9.85
CA LEU A 75 5.26 -3.27 10.44
C LEU A 75 5.77 -3.22 11.88
N VAL A 76 6.77 -2.39 12.19
CA VAL A 76 7.22 -2.16 13.57
C VAL A 76 6.05 -1.73 14.45
N TYR A 77 5.30 -0.72 14.03
CA TYR A 77 4.15 -0.24 14.78
C TYR A 77 3.03 -1.27 14.92
N LYS A 78 2.83 -2.11 13.90
CA LYS A 78 1.87 -3.21 13.97
C LYS A 78 2.29 -4.26 14.99
N GLU A 79 3.56 -4.66 15.01
CA GLU A 79 4.09 -5.61 15.99
C GLU A 79 3.98 -5.04 17.41
N LEU A 80 4.31 -3.76 17.58
CA LEU A 80 4.25 -3.05 18.85
C LEU A 80 2.78 -2.90 19.34
N ALA A 81 1.82 -2.70 18.42
CA ALA A 81 0.40 -2.73 18.74
C ALA A 81 -0.11 -4.15 19.09
N ALA A 82 0.47 -5.19 18.49
CA ALA A 82 0.11 -6.58 18.76
C ALA A 82 0.60 -7.03 20.14
N GLU A 83 1.77 -6.59 20.56
CA GLU A 83 2.37 -6.88 21.87
C GLU A 83 1.53 -6.33 23.03
N ILE A 84 1.03 -5.09 22.90
CA ILE A 84 0.13 -4.45 23.88
C ILE A 84 -1.31 -4.96 23.76
N GLY A 85 -1.62 -5.67 22.67
CA GLY A 85 -2.90 -6.29 22.39
C GLY A 85 -3.92 -5.39 21.65
N SER A 86 -3.69 -4.09 21.48
CA SER A 86 -4.50 -3.26 20.58
C SER A 86 -3.90 -1.88 20.26
N TRP A 87 -4.29 -1.31 19.13
CA TRP A 87 -3.94 0.07 18.72
C TRP A 87 -4.40 1.14 19.71
N ASN A 88 -5.58 0.98 20.32
CA ASN A 88 -6.11 1.95 21.27
C ASN A 88 -5.28 1.97 22.57
N ARG A 89 -4.87 0.79 23.04
CA ARG A 89 -3.98 0.67 24.19
C ARG A 89 -2.58 1.20 23.88
N LEU A 90 -2.06 0.95 22.68
CA LEU A 90 -0.81 1.55 22.23
C LEU A 90 -0.87 3.09 22.28
N HIS A 91 -1.94 3.69 21.78
CA HIS A 91 -2.10 5.14 21.84
C HIS A 91 -2.09 5.66 23.28
N HIS A 92 -2.79 4.99 24.19
CA HIS A 92 -2.77 5.35 25.62
C HIS A 92 -1.40 5.13 26.28
N ALA A 93 -0.64 4.10 25.87
CA ALA A 93 0.70 3.85 26.38
C ALA A 93 1.66 5.02 26.08
N HIS A 94 1.51 5.70 24.94
CA HIS A 94 2.36 6.85 24.58
C HIS A 94 2.23 8.06 25.53
N TYR A 95 1.11 8.20 26.23
CA TYR A 95 0.89 9.34 27.13
C TYR A 95 1.27 9.04 28.59
N ARG A 96 1.72 7.82 28.89
CA ARG A 96 2.16 7.46 30.24
C ARG A 96 3.63 7.83 30.43
N LEU A 97 3.93 8.44 31.59
CA LEU A 97 5.29 8.88 31.93
C LEU A 97 6.31 7.73 31.98
N ASN A 98 5.87 6.53 32.39
CA ASN A 98 6.72 5.35 32.44
C ASN A 98 7.15 4.85 31.04
N ASN A 99 6.38 5.21 30.01
CA ASN A 99 6.63 4.84 28.61
C ASN A 99 7.24 6.00 27.79
N LEU A 100 7.96 6.92 28.46
CA LEU A 100 8.73 7.98 27.78
C LEU A 100 9.66 7.48 26.67
N PRO A 101 10.38 6.35 26.82
CA PRO A 101 11.20 5.80 25.75
C PRO A 101 10.40 5.47 24.49
N LEU A 102 9.18 4.94 24.65
CA LEU A 102 8.28 4.67 23.52
C LEU A 102 7.87 5.97 22.81
N ALA A 103 7.52 7.00 23.57
CA ALA A 103 7.16 8.31 23.01
C ALA A 103 8.35 8.94 22.24
N PHE A 104 9.58 8.81 22.76
CA PHE A 104 10.78 9.27 22.03
C PHE A 104 11.07 8.44 20.79
N PHE A 105 10.97 7.11 20.89
CA PHE A 105 11.17 6.20 19.77
C PHE A 105 10.21 6.54 18.62
N THR A 106 8.94 6.75 18.93
CA THR A 106 7.92 7.10 17.95
C THR A 106 8.13 8.49 17.36
N LEU A 107 8.42 9.50 18.19
CA LEU A 107 8.78 10.84 17.75
C LEU A 107 9.98 10.83 16.79
N LEU A 108 11.07 10.14 17.14
CA LEU A 108 12.29 10.07 16.32
C LEU A 108 12.02 9.40 14.98
N ASN A 109 11.25 8.31 14.96
CA ASN A 109 10.86 7.65 13.71
C ASN A 109 9.94 8.54 12.85
N THR A 110 9.00 9.26 13.47
CA THR A 110 8.16 10.22 12.75
C THR A 110 8.99 11.38 12.17
N MET A 111 9.94 11.91 12.93
CA MET A 111 10.87 12.95 12.47
C MET A 111 11.76 12.46 11.33
N LEU A 112 12.23 11.20 11.39
CA LEU A 112 12.97 10.57 10.30
C LEU A 112 12.14 10.52 9.01
N ILE A 113 10.89 10.05 9.08
CA ILE A 113 9.99 10.04 7.92
C ILE A 113 9.72 11.46 7.42
N LEU A 114 9.50 12.42 8.32
CA LEU A 114 9.27 13.80 7.93
C LEU A 114 10.48 14.39 7.20
N SER A 115 11.69 14.09 7.69
CA SER A 115 12.94 14.52 7.07
C SER A 115 13.12 13.93 5.67
N ILE A 116 12.81 12.63 5.48
CA ILE A 116 12.92 12.01 4.16
C ILE A 116 11.79 12.48 3.24
N SER A 117 10.59 12.70 3.77
CA SER A 117 9.45 13.29 3.05
C SER A 117 9.78 14.70 2.53
N TYR A 118 10.51 15.50 3.31
CA TYR A 118 10.96 16.82 2.87
C TYR A 118 11.87 16.72 1.64
N LEU A 119 12.73 15.70 1.56
CA LEU A 119 13.54 15.46 0.36
C LEU A 119 12.66 15.18 -0.87
N MET A 120 11.51 14.49 -0.69
CA MET A 120 10.57 14.26 -1.80
C MET A 120 10.01 15.55 -2.38
N ALA A 121 9.68 16.51 -1.52
CA ALA A 121 9.08 17.78 -1.95
C ALA A 121 10.02 18.60 -2.84
N ARG A 122 11.33 18.35 -2.75
CA ARG A 122 12.34 19.02 -3.58
C ARG A 122 12.44 18.45 -5.00
N TYR A 123 11.98 17.21 -5.23
CA TYR A 123 12.09 16.53 -6.52
C TYR A 123 10.70 16.28 -7.14
N GLU A 124 10.27 17.13 -8.07
CA GLU A 124 8.96 17.03 -8.73
C GLU A 124 8.71 15.65 -9.35
N ALA A 125 9.74 15.04 -9.96
CA ALA A 125 9.66 13.70 -10.55
C ALA A 125 9.29 12.61 -9.53
N VAL A 126 9.72 12.74 -8.27
CA VAL A 126 9.37 11.82 -7.18
C VAL A 126 7.90 11.97 -6.81
N LEU A 127 7.41 13.21 -6.71
CA LEU A 127 6.00 13.50 -6.45
C LEU A 127 5.09 12.96 -7.56
N PHE A 128 5.48 13.15 -8.83
CA PHE A 128 4.73 12.58 -9.96
C PHE A 128 4.75 11.06 -9.92
N MET A 129 5.88 10.42 -9.64
CA MET A 129 5.91 8.96 -9.50
C MET A 129 5.00 8.44 -8.38
N LEU A 130 5.01 9.09 -7.22
CA LEU A 130 4.09 8.74 -6.14
C LEU A 130 2.62 8.87 -6.60
N LEU A 131 2.28 9.96 -7.29
CA LEU A 131 0.94 10.20 -7.78
C LEU A 131 0.49 9.12 -8.78
N LEU A 132 1.39 8.72 -9.69
CA LEU A 132 1.13 7.67 -10.67
C LEU A 132 0.99 6.29 -10.00
N ILE A 133 1.81 5.98 -8.98
CA ILE A 133 1.69 4.76 -8.18
C ILE A 133 0.38 4.76 -7.38
N ALA A 134 0.01 5.89 -6.77
CA ALA A 134 -1.25 6.04 -6.07
C ALA A 134 -2.45 5.83 -7.02
N ALA A 135 -2.39 6.37 -8.25
CA ALA A 135 -3.41 6.16 -9.28
C ALA A 135 -3.53 4.68 -9.68
N LEU A 136 -2.40 3.97 -9.81
CA LEU A 136 -2.36 2.54 -10.09
C LEU A 136 -3.08 1.73 -9.00
N PHE A 137 -2.75 1.98 -7.73
CA PHE A 137 -3.42 1.30 -6.61
C PHE A 137 -4.88 1.71 -6.45
N ALA A 138 -5.21 2.99 -6.69
CA ALA A 138 -6.57 3.49 -6.63
C ALA A 138 -7.46 2.78 -7.65
N GLY A 139 -7.02 2.64 -8.91
CA GLY A 139 -7.83 1.97 -9.93
C GLY A 139 -8.04 0.48 -9.66
N GLY A 140 -7.01 -0.22 -9.17
CA GLY A 140 -7.17 -1.60 -8.67
C GLY A 140 -8.14 -1.67 -7.50
N GLY A 141 -8.03 -0.75 -6.53
CA GLY A 141 -8.91 -0.64 -5.38
C GLY A 141 -10.37 -0.36 -5.75
N ILE A 142 -10.62 0.47 -6.77
CA ILE A 142 -11.97 0.75 -7.30
C ILE A 142 -12.63 -0.55 -7.80
N VAL A 143 -11.92 -1.33 -8.61
CA VAL A 143 -12.44 -2.60 -9.15
C VAL A 143 -12.74 -3.58 -8.01
N LEU A 144 -11.80 -3.77 -7.08
CA LEU A 144 -11.98 -4.67 -5.94
C LEU A 144 -13.16 -4.25 -5.05
N ARG A 145 -13.29 -2.95 -4.78
CA ARG A 145 -14.38 -2.40 -3.97
C ARG A 145 -15.74 -2.57 -4.67
N ALA A 146 -15.78 -2.36 -5.98
CA ALA A 146 -16.99 -2.59 -6.77
C ALA A 146 -17.38 -4.08 -6.78
N LEU A 147 -16.43 -4.99 -6.97
CA LEU A 147 -16.66 -6.43 -6.88
C LEU A 147 -17.16 -6.86 -5.50
N TYR A 148 -16.58 -6.31 -4.43
CA TYR A 148 -17.05 -6.57 -3.07
C TYR A 148 -18.49 -6.06 -2.86
N ALA A 149 -18.80 -4.86 -3.36
CA ALA A 149 -20.15 -4.31 -3.30
C ALA A 149 -21.16 -5.20 -4.04
N ILE A 150 -20.84 -5.64 -5.26
CA ILE A 150 -21.67 -6.57 -6.05
C ILE A 150 -21.86 -7.90 -5.29
N GLY A 151 -20.79 -8.45 -4.72
CA GLY A 151 -20.83 -9.67 -3.92
C GLY A 151 -21.70 -9.58 -2.67
N ARG A 152 -21.91 -8.38 -2.12
CA ARG A 152 -22.80 -8.14 -0.97
C ARG A 152 -24.28 -8.21 -1.35
N TYR A 153 -24.65 -7.79 -2.57
CA TYR A 153 -26.03 -7.83 -3.04
C TYR A 153 -26.44 -9.18 -3.64
N LEU A 154 -25.47 -10.00 -4.02
CA LEU A 154 -25.72 -11.33 -4.59
C LEU A 154 -25.77 -12.41 -3.50
N PRO A 155 -26.59 -13.46 -3.70
CA PRO A 155 -26.60 -14.62 -2.80
C PRO A 155 -25.19 -15.25 -2.74
N GLN A 156 -24.88 -15.90 -1.61
CA GLN A 156 -23.54 -16.48 -1.37
C GLN A 156 -23.21 -17.67 -2.29
N THR A 157 -24.13 -18.08 -3.15
CA THR A 157 -23.95 -19.17 -4.09
C THR A 157 -22.94 -18.81 -5.18
N ALA A 158 -21.98 -19.71 -5.42
CA ALA A 158 -20.95 -19.51 -6.46
C ALA A 158 -21.55 -19.34 -7.86
N TRP A 159 -22.71 -19.95 -8.11
CA TRP A 159 -23.46 -19.85 -9.37
C TRP A 159 -24.01 -18.45 -9.67
N ALA A 160 -24.24 -17.62 -8.65
CA ALA A 160 -24.65 -16.24 -8.85
C ALA A 160 -23.44 -15.29 -8.88
N ARG A 161 -22.45 -15.53 -8.00
CA ARG A 161 -21.29 -14.64 -7.84
C ARG A 161 -20.31 -14.70 -9.00
N ILE A 162 -19.96 -15.89 -9.49
CA ILE A 162 -18.96 -16.05 -10.55
C ILE A 162 -19.43 -15.39 -11.87
N PRO A 163 -20.65 -15.65 -12.38
CA PRO A 163 -21.12 -14.99 -13.60
C PRO A 163 -21.27 -13.48 -13.45
N ALA A 164 -21.72 -12.99 -12.30
CA ALA A 164 -21.87 -11.56 -12.06
C ALA A 164 -20.52 -10.84 -12.00
N MET A 165 -19.53 -11.42 -11.30
CA MET A 165 -18.15 -10.89 -11.28
C MET A 165 -17.52 -10.93 -12.67
N PHE A 166 -17.74 -12.01 -13.43
CA PHE A 166 -17.30 -12.13 -14.82
C PHE A 166 -17.91 -11.04 -15.69
N PHE A 167 -19.24 -10.87 -15.66
CA PHE A 167 -19.95 -9.88 -16.46
C PHE A 167 -19.49 -8.45 -16.12
N PHE A 168 -19.43 -8.12 -14.83
CA PHE A 168 -18.92 -6.82 -14.38
C PHE A 168 -17.49 -6.57 -14.87
N SER A 169 -16.61 -7.57 -14.78
CA SER A 169 -15.21 -7.45 -15.20
C SER A 169 -15.09 -7.28 -16.72
N VAL A 170 -15.90 -7.99 -17.52
CA VAL A 170 -15.95 -7.79 -18.98
C VAL A 170 -16.43 -6.39 -19.32
N VAL A 171 -17.53 -5.93 -18.72
CA VAL A 171 -18.08 -4.58 -18.96
C VAL A 171 -17.08 -3.51 -18.55
N SER A 172 -16.45 -3.63 -17.38
CA SER A 172 -15.43 -2.71 -16.90
C SER A 172 -14.20 -2.69 -17.82
N GLY A 173 -13.77 -3.86 -18.32
CA GLY A 173 -12.66 -3.98 -19.26
C GLY A 173 -12.95 -3.32 -20.60
N LEU A 174 -14.14 -3.56 -21.16
CA LEU A 174 -14.59 -2.96 -22.43
C LEU A 174 -14.79 -1.45 -22.31
N ALA A 175 -15.43 -0.98 -21.25
CA ALA A 175 -15.62 0.45 -20.98
C ALA A 175 -14.27 1.16 -20.83
N SER A 176 -13.33 0.57 -20.08
CA SER A 176 -11.99 1.13 -19.92
C SER A 176 -11.21 1.12 -21.24
N HIS A 177 -11.36 0.08 -22.06
CA HIS A 177 -10.76 0.02 -23.38
C HIS A 177 -11.29 1.15 -24.29
N TYR A 178 -12.61 1.33 -24.34
CA TYR A 178 -13.26 2.40 -25.09
C TYR A 178 -12.79 3.79 -24.64
N ILE A 179 -12.68 4.03 -23.33
CA ILE A 179 -12.15 5.31 -22.80
C ILE A 179 -10.72 5.54 -23.29
N ILE A 180 -9.86 4.51 -23.25
CA ILE A 180 -8.48 4.63 -23.72
C ILE A 180 -8.42 4.93 -25.22
N THR A 181 -9.22 4.23 -26.03
CA THR A 181 -9.15 4.34 -27.50
C THR A 181 -9.83 5.57 -28.05
N GLU A 182 -10.91 6.05 -27.45
CA GLU A 182 -11.65 7.21 -27.98
C GLU A 182 -11.30 8.52 -27.31
N TYR A 183 -11.06 8.53 -25.99
CA TYR A 183 -10.83 9.76 -25.25
C TYR A 183 -9.36 10.03 -24.96
N LEU A 184 -8.53 8.99 -24.90
CA LEU A 184 -7.10 9.12 -24.54
C LEU A 184 -6.14 8.80 -25.69
N SER A 185 -6.61 8.37 -26.87
CA SER A 185 -5.76 7.95 -28.00
C SER A 185 -4.98 9.10 -28.64
N GLY A 186 -5.51 10.32 -28.58
CA GLY A 186 -4.84 11.53 -29.06
C GLY A 186 -3.85 12.15 -28.06
N VAL A 187 -3.81 11.64 -26.83
CA VAL A 187 -2.98 12.23 -25.77
C VAL A 187 -1.58 11.65 -25.83
N LYS A 188 -0.60 12.49 -26.16
CA LYS A 188 0.82 12.11 -26.04
C LYS A 188 1.13 11.95 -24.56
N ILE A 189 1.29 10.71 -24.11
CA ILE A 189 1.81 10.41 -22.78
C ILE A 189 3.23 10.97 -22.73
N VAL A 190 3.36 12.10 -22.07
CA VAL A 190 4.64 12.76 -21.85
C VAL A 190 5.38 12.04 -20.73
N THR A 191 6.70 11.95 -20.87
CA THR A 191 7.56 11.37 -19.84
C THR A 191 7.46 12.17 -18.55
N ILE A 192 7.67 11.52 -17.40
CA ILE A 192 7.57 12.12 -16.04
C ILE A 192 8.40 13.41 -15.90
N GLN A 193 9.45 13.58 -16.71
CA GLN A 193 10.33 14.75 -16.72
C GLN A 193 9.74 15.99 -17.40
N LYS A 194 8.74 15.81 -18.27
CA LYS A 194 8.02 16.90 -18.94
C LYS A 194 6.78 17.31 -18.17
N MET A 195 6.48 16.61 -17.08
CA MET A 195 5.44 17.01 -16.14
C MET A 195 5.98 18.14 -15.27
N SER A 196 5.16 19.14 -15.03
CA SER A 196 5.49 20.24 -14.12
C SER A 196 4.22 20.67 -13.41
N PHE A 197 4.36 21.15 -12.17
CA PHE A 197 3.22 21.71 -11.44
C PHE A 197 2.71 23.01 -12.05
N THR A 198 3.50 23.69 -12.88
CA THR A 198 3.07 24.90 -13.61
C THR A 198 2.21 24.59 -14.84
N ASP A 199 2.34 23.40 -15.41
CA ASP A 199 1.46 22.89 -16.48
C ASP A 199 0.85 21.54 -16.05
N PRO A 200 -0.30 21.56 -15.36
CA PRO A 200 -0.86 20.36 -14.76
C PRO A 200 -1.52 19.41 -15.77
N MET A 201 -1.76 19.84 -17.02
CA MET A 201 -2.51 19.04 -17.99
C MET A 201 -1.82 17.71 -18.36
N PRO A 202 -0.50 17.69 -18.64
CA PRO A 202 0.32 16.47 -18.68
C PRO A 202 0.14 15.51 -17.50
N VAL A 203 0.05 16.05 -16.28
CA VAL A 203 -0.04 15.25 -15.05
C VAL A 203 -1.43 14.61 -14.95
N VAL A 204 -2.48 15.41 -15.13
CA VAL A 204 -3.87 14.95 -15.06
C VAL A 204 -4.13 13.86 -16.10
N THR A 205 -3.62 14.05 -17.31
CA THR A 205 -3.79 13.06 -18.39
C THR A 205 -3.04 11.75 -18.11
N ALA A 206 -1.81 11.82 -17.61
CA ALA A 206 -1.05 10.63 -17.22
C ALA A 206 -1.72 9.87 -16.06
N VAL A 207 -2.21 10.59 -15.05
CA VAL A 207 -2.96 10.01 -13.93
C VAL A 207 -4.23 9.34 -14.41
N ALA A 208 -5.03 10.02 -15.24
CA ALA A 208 -6.25 9.46 -15.81
C ALA A 208 -5.96 8.20 -16.64
N TYR A 209 -4.91 8.23 -17.47
CA TYR A 209 -4.49 7.09 -18.25
C TYR A 209 -4.11 5.90 -17.38
N ILE A 210 -3.23 6.08 -16.39
CA ILE A 210 -2.81 5.00 -15.49
C ILE A 210 -3.99 4.47 -14.69
N LEU A 211 -4.89 5.34 -14.21
CA LEU A 211 -6.09 4.93 -13.50
C LEU A 211 -6.96 4.01 -14.38
N VAL A 212 -7.28 4.42 -15.60
CA VAL A 212 -8.11 3.62 -16.52
C VAL A 212 -7.39 2.34 -16.95
N ALA A 213 -6.08 2.41 -17.21
CA ALA A 213 -5.27 1.23 -17.55
C ALA A 213 -5.23 0.23 -16.39
N SER A 214 -5.13 0.70 -15.14
CA SER A 214 -5.14 -0.17 -13.96
C SER A 214 -6.50 -0.83 -13.72
N ILE A 215 -7.61 -0.10 -13.95
CA ILE A 215 -8.97 -0.67 -13.93
C ILE A 215 -9.08 -1.77 -14.99
N ARG A 216 -8.61 -1.52 -16.22
CA ARG A 216 -8.61 -2.51 -17.30
C ARG A 216 -7.80 -3.76 -16.92
N SER A 217 -6.61 -3.59 -16.35
CA SER A 217 -5.75 -4.71 -15.94
C SER A 217 -6.35 -5.53 -14.81
N ALA A 218 -6.90 -4.86 -13.78
CA ALA A 218 -7.59 -5.54 -12.69
C ALA A 218 -8.83 -6.30 -13.18
N ALA A 219 -9.64 -5.68 -14.04
CA ALA A 219 -10.79 -6.32 -14.66
C ALA A 219 -10.39 -7.54 -15.50
N ALA A 220 -9.33 -7.44 -16.30
CA ALA A 220 -8.81 -8.58 -17.07
C ALA A 220 -8.37 -9.74 -16.17
N LEU A 221 -7.68 -9.45 -15.06
CA LEU A 221 -7.29 -10.45 -14.07
C LEU A 221 -8.53 -11.15 -13.46
N CYS A 222 -9.58 -10.40 -13.14
CA CYS A 222 -10.83 -10.97 -12.64
C CYS A 222 -11.52 -11.87 -13.67
N VAL A 223 -11.47 -11.53 -14.96
CA VAL A 223 -11.97 -12.41 -16.04
C VAL A 223 -11.17 -13.72 -16.07
N PHE A 224 -9.84 -13.66 -16.02
CA PHE A 224 -9.01 -14.87 -15.96
C PHE A 224 -9.33 -15.75 -14.75
N VAL A 225 -9.45 -15.14 -13.57
CA VAL A 225 -9.80 -15.84 -12.33
C VAL A 225 -11.18 -16.48 -12.44
N ALA A 226 -12.18 -15.80 -13.02
CA ALA A 226 -13.52 -16.36 -13.19
C ALA A 226 -13.53 -17.55 -14.17
N ILE A 227 -12.78 -17.49 -15.27
CA ILE A 227 -12.65 -18.59 -16.23
C ILE A 227 -12.02 -19.82 -15.57
N ILE A 228 -10.93 -19.63 -14.81
CA ILE A 228 -10.22 -20.73 -14.12
C ILE A 228 -11.02 -21.24 -12.91
N GLY A 229 -11.74 -20.37 -12.21
CA GLY A 229 -12.50 -20.71 -11.01
C GLY A 229 -13.78 -21.50 -11.29
N THR A 230 -14.40 -21.29 -12.46
CA THR A 230 -15.63 -22.00 -12.87
C THR A 230 -15.48 -23.54 -12.86
N PRO A 231 -14.47 -24.16 -13.51
CA PRO A 231 -14.29 -25.61 -13.47
C PRO A 231 -13.98 -26.14 -12.07
N ILE A 232 -13.26 -25.40 -11.23
CA ILE A 232 -12.94 -25.81 -9.86
C ILE A 232 -14.23 -25.93 -9.04
N VAL A 233 -15.08 -24.91 -9.08
CA VAL A 233 -16.38 -24.92 -8.37
C VAL A 233 -17.30 -26.02 -8.90
N LEU A 234 -17.29 -26.29 -10.21
CA LEU A 234 -18.07 -27.36 -10.80
C LEU A 234 -17.62 -28.74 -10.29
N ILE A 235 -16.30 -28.98 -10.23
CA ILE A 235 -15.72 -30.22 -9.70
C ILE A 235 -16.04 -30.40 -8.21
N ASP A 236 -15.93 -29.34 -7.41
CA ASP A 236 -16.21 -29.38 -5.97
C ASP A 236 -17.69 -29.65 -5.68
N LYS A 237 -18.58 -29.11 -6.53
CA LYS A 237 -20.02 -29.40 -6.46
C LYS A 237 -20.33 -30.86 -6.81
N ILE A 238 -19.70 -31.41 -7.86
CA ILE A 238 -19.84 -32.84 -8.22
C ILE A 238 -19.32 -33.75 -7.08
N ARG A 239 -18.27 -33.32 -6.38
CA ARG A 239 -17.67 -34.06 -5.25
C ARG A 239 -18.42 -33.90 -3.92
N GLY A 240 -19.48 -33.09 -3.86
CA GLY A 240 -20.21 -32.80 -2.62
C GLY A 240 -19.39 -32.11 -1.54
N LYS A 241 -18.27 -31.47 -1.89
CA LYS A 241 -17.34 -30.78 -0.97
C LYS A 241 -17.35 -29.26 -1.16
N SER A 242 -18.30 -28.73 -1.92
CA SER A 242 -18.40 -27.30 -2.21
C SER A 242 -18.57 -26.50 -0.92
N LEU A 243 -17.58 -25.64 -0.62
CA LEU A 243 -17.64 -24.65 0.46
C LEU A 243 -18.81 -23.66 0.30
N TYR A 244 -19.46 -23.64 -0.86
CA TYR A 244 -20.56 -22.75 -1.21
C TYR A 244 -21.96 -23.33 -0.96
N ASP A 245 -22.07 -24.62 -0.64
CA ASP A 245 -23.36 -25.28 -0.37
C ASP A 245 -23.76 -25.22 1.13
N ASN A 246 -22.82 -24.90 2.02
CA ASN A 246 -23.05 -24.65 3.45
C ASN A 246 -22.38 -23.33 3.90
N PRO A 247 -22.97 -22.17 3.57
CA PRO A 247 -22.51 -20.91 4.12
C PRO A 247 -22.81 -20.88 5.63
N LYS A 248 -21.78 -20.92 6.47
CA LYS A 248 -21.91 -20.51 7.88
C LYS A 248 -22.00 -19.00 7.99
#